data_AF-A0A7Y5JG65-F1
#
_entry.id   AF-A0A7Y5JG65-F1
#
_cell.length_a   1.000
_cell.length_b   1.000
_cell.length_c   1.000
_cell.angle_alpha   90.00
_cell.angle_beta   90.00
_cell.angle_gamma   90.00
#
_symmetry.space_group_name_H-M   'P 1'
#
loop_
_entity.id
_entity.type
_entity.pdbx_description
1 polymer ?
#
loop_
_entity_poly.entity_id
_entity_poly.type
_entity_poly.pdbx_seq_one_letter_code
_entity_poly.pdbx_strand_id
1 'polypeptide(L)'
;MADLPHSPIQLIGEKFPYTRIEVSAEAEKLYDEWIARLFARISSGEDRNDICRDTLSELYGVPRGNAILNAQFDPRNITLEPEYYGDCDMKRFLERKPLLWLWYMFDKSPAGLNLDFGFKFRRALAPFIFKKVGKNFKCFPFVEFTFGYNLEIGDDVVFHRWVFIDDRFTVKIGSHTSLSDYVNVYSHTHDINCRYYVSNLPTVIGNNCRVTYHSTVLAGTKMADNSMLGALGLLTRETRPDSVYVGIPAKKVKDKDPRHHCRPGDHPDETIT
;
A
#
# COMPACT_ATOMS: atom_id res chain seq x y z
N MET A 1 -42.06 5.95 -0.62
CA MET A 1 -40.98 6.81 -1.14
C MET A 1 -41.07 6.74 -2.65
N ALA A 2 -41.17 7.87 -3.34
CA ALA A 2 -41.39 7.91 -4.78
C ALA A 2 -40.15 7.41 -5.53
N ASP A 3 -40.37 6.46 -6.45
CA ASP A 3 -39.35 6.02 -7.41
C ASP A 3 -38.96 7.19 -8.31
N LEU A 4 -37.75 7.70 -8.11
CA LEU A 4 -37.14 8.62 -9.07
C LEU A 4 -36.80 7.82 -10.33
N PRO A 5 -37.13 8.32 -11.54
CA PRO A 5 -36.72 7.68 -12.78
C PRO A 5 -35.20 7.76 -12.90
N HIS A 6 -34.52 6.63 -12.65
CA HIS A 6 -33.10 6.50 -12.96
C HIS A 6 -32.93 6.44 -14.49
N SER A 7 -32.74 7.62 -15.10
CA SER A 7 -32.05 7.68 -16.38
C SER A 7 -30.73 6.92 -16.26
N PRO A 8 -30.40 5.97 -17.16
CA PRO A 8 -29.11 5.32 -17.12
C PRO A 8 -28.08 6.38 -17.50
N ILE A 9 -27.42 6.93 -16.48
CA ILE A 9 -26.26 7.79 -16.65
C ILE A 9 -25.20 6.95 -17.39
N GLN A 10 -25.14 7.07 -18.72
CA GLN A 10 -24.01 6.62 -19.53
C GLN A 10 -22.91 7.69 -19.42
N LEU A 11 -22.22 7.71 -18.29
CA LEU A 11 -20.95 8.43 -18.18
C LEU A 11 -19.87 7.58 -18.83
N ILE A 12 -19.71 7.73 -20.15
CA ILE A 12 -18.44 7.43 -20.79
C ILE A 12 -17.63 8.72 -20.62
N GLY A 13 -16.83 8.78 -19.56
CA GLY A 13 -16.01 9.94 -19.27
C GLY A 13 -14.96 10.20 -20.35
N GLU A 14 -14.51 11.45 -20.44
CA GLU A 14 -13.35 11.81 -21.28
C GLU A 14 -12.07 11.20 -20.70
N LYS A 15 -11.17 10.75 -21.58
CA LYS A 15 -9.84 10.29 -21.18
C LYS A 15 -8.97 11.50 -20.88
N PHE A 16 -8.64 11.70 -19.61
CA PHE A 16 -7.70 12.74 -19.19
C PHE A 16 -6.27 12.20 -19.28
N PRO A 17 -5.38 12.81 -20.09
CA PRO A 17 -3.96 12.45 -20.08
C PRO A 17 -3.34 12.84 -18.75
N TYR A 18 -2.41 12.03 -18.25
CA TYR A 18 -1.63 12.42 -17.09
C TYR A 18 -0.67 13.55 -17.46
N THR A 19 -0.55 14.54 -16.59
CA THR A 19 0.50 15.55 -16.74
C THR A 19 1.84 14.90 -16.41
N ARG A 20 2.78 14.95 -17.34
CA ARG A 20 4.18 14.62 -17.06
C ARG A 20 4.78 15.75 -16.24
N ILE A 21 5.11 15.46 -14.99
CA ILE A 21 5.77 16.38 -14.08
C ILE A 21 7.24 15.98 -14.02
N GLU A 22 8.14 16.95 -14.19
CA GLU A 22 9.58 16.75 -14.09
C GLU A 22 10.14 17.64 -13.00
N VAL A 23 10.97 17.07 -12.13
CA VAL A 23 11.83 17.84 -11.23
C VAL A 23 13.09 18.28 -11.97
N SER A 24 13.88 19.20 -11.42
CA SER A 24 15.12 19.61 -12.08
C SER A 24 16.10 18.43 -12.20
N ALA A 25 16.92 18.42 -13.25
CA ALA A 25 17.89 17.34 -13.49
C ALA A 25 18.88 17.18 -12.32
N GLU A 26 19.21 18.27 -11.63
CA GLU A 26 20.07 18.24 -10.44
C GLU A 26 19.37 17.55 -9.26
N ALA A 27 18.09 17.83 -9.04
CA ALA A 27 17.30 17.17 -7.99
C ALA A 27 17.08 15.70 -8.31
N GLU A 28 16.76 15.37 -9.56
CA GLU A 28 16.60 14.01 -10.05
C GLU A 28 17.85 13.16 -9.78
N LYS A 29 19.01 13.67 -10.19
CA LYS A 29 20.30 13.02 -9.96
C LYS A 29 20.58 12.85 -8.47
N LEU A 30 20.31 13.87 -7.65
CA LEU A 30 20.49 13.81 -6.20
C LEU A 30 19.63 12.69 -5.57
N TYR A 31 18.36 12.61 -5.96
CA TYR A 31 17.43 11.59 -5.45
C TYR A 31 17.86 10.18 -5.84
N ASP A 32 18.22 9.98 -7.11
CA ASP A 32 18.65 8.67 -7.62
C ASP A 32 19.95 8.21 -6.93
N GLU A 33 20.94 9.10 -6.78
CA GLU A 33 22.18 8.80 -6.07
C GLU A 33 21.93 8.49 -4.59
N TRP A 34 21.04 9.24 -3.93
CA TRP A 34 20.70 9.02 -2.53
C TRP A 34 20.02 7.66 -2.31
N ILE A 35 19.04 7.31 -3.15
CA ILE A 35 18.36 6.01 -3.12
C ILE A 35 19.33 4.88 -3.43
N ALA A 36 20.21 5.05 -4.43
CA ALA A 36 21.21 4.04 -4.78
C ALA A 36 22.16 3.74 -3.62
N ARG A 37 22.61 4.77 -2.89
CA ARG A 37 23.44 4.59 -1.67
C ARG A 37 22.69 3.83 -0.58
N LEU A 38 21.44 4.21 -0.30
CA LEU A 38 20.62 3.51 0.69
C LEU A 38 20.40 2.04 0.31
N PHE A 39 20.02 1.77 -0.95
CA PHE A 39 19.80 0.43 -1.46
C PHE A 39 21.06 -0.44 -1.37
N ALA A 40 22.22 0.13 -1.69
CA ALA A 40 23.51 -0.55 -1.56
C ALA A 40 23.83 -0.92 -0.11
N ARG A 41 23.57 -0.03 0.86
CA ARG A 41 23.73 -0.33 2.30
C ARG A 41 22.80 -1.45 2.75
N ILE A 42 21.53 -1.41 2.37
CA ILE A 42 20.57 -2.48 2.73
C ILE A 42 20.99 -3.82 2.12
N SER A 43 21.52 -3.80 0.90
CA SER A 43 21.94 -5.00 0.17
C SER A 43 23.28 -5.57 0.63
N SER A 44 24.13 -4.78 1.28
CA SER A 44 25.45 -5.23 1.76
C SER A 44 25.37 -6.12 3.01
N GLY A 45 24.21 -6.14 3.68
CA GLY A 45 24.03 -6.84 4.96
C GLY A 45 24.42 -5.99 6.18
N GLU A 46 24.67 -4.69 6.00
CA GLU A 46 24.81 -3.75 7.10
C GLU A 46 23.54 -3.77 7.99
N ASP A 47 23.72 -3.54 9.29
CA ASP A 47 22.62 -3.57 10.27
C ASP A 47 21.55 -2.54 9.90
N ARG A 48 20.33 -3.03 9.67
CA ARG A 48 19.21 -2.20 9.19
C ARG A 48 18.77 -1.14 10.20
N ASN A 49 18.99 -1.35 11.49
CA ASN A 49 18.71 -0.34 12.52
C ASN A 49 19.69 0.83 12.42
N ASP A 50 20.97 0.54 12.17
CA ASP A 50 21.99 1.57 11.98
C ASP A 50 21.74 2.34 10.68
N ILE A 51 21.41 1.64 9.58
CA ILE A 51 20.97 2.26 8.33
C ILE A 51 19.79 3.21 8.60
N CYS A 52 18.72 2.73 9.25
CA CYS A 52 17.54 3.51 9.55
C CYS A 52 17.88 4.77 10.36
N ARG A 53 18.61 4.61 11.46
CA ARG A 53 19.00 5.72 12.35
C ARG A 53 19.80 6.78 11.61
N ASP A 54 20.83 6.36 10.87
CA ASP A 54 21.73 7.29 10.20
C ASP A 54 21.00 8.01 9.06
N THR A 55 20.19 7.29 8.28
CA THR A 55 19.38 7.87 7.20
C THR A 55 18.35 8.86 7.71
N LEU A 56 17.65 8.56 8.81
CA LEU A 56 16.72 9.50 9.43
C LEU A 56 17.44 10.71 10.03
N SER A 57 18.62 10.51 10.62
CA SER A 57 19.44 11.61 11.16
C SER A 57 19.87 12.58 10.06
N GLU A 58 20.29 12.05 8.91
CA GLU A 58 20.62 12.83 7.71
C GLU A 58 19.38 13.57 7.19
N LEU A 59 18.26 12.86 7.00
CA LEU A 59 17.03 13.40 6.41
C LEU A 59 16.43 14.53 7.24
N TYR A 60 16.42 14.40 8.56
CA TYR A 60 15.85 15.38 9.48
C TYR A 60 16.84 16.46 9.94
N GLY A 61 18.13 16.34 9.59
CA GLY A 61 19.16 17.31 9.94
C GLY A 61 19.31 17.53 11.45
N VAL A 62 19.16 16.49 12.27
CA VAL A 62 19.06 16.65 13.73
C VAL A 62 20.39 17.10 14.34
N PRO A 63 20.41 18.20 15.12
CA PRO A 63 21.64 18.69 15.74
C PRO A 63 22.25 17.70 16.73
N ARG A 64 23.58 17.70 16.83
CA ARG A 64 24.30 17.00 17.90
C ARG A 64 23.75 17.47 19.26
N GLY A 65 23.20 16.54 20.04
CA GLY A 65 22.72 16.80 21.41
C GLY A 65 21.23 16.55 21.67
N ASN A 66 20.38 16.37 20.64
CA ASN A 66 18.98 15.99 20.86
C ASN A 66 18.85 14.48 21.12
N ALA A 67 19.23 14.05 22.33
CA ALA A 67 19.30 12.64 22.70
C ALA A 67 17.96 11.91 22.58
N ILE A 68 16.84 12.57 22.89
CA ILE A 68 15.51 11.96 22.78
C ILE A 68 15.14 11.69 21.32
N LEU A 69 15.30 12.69 20.44
CA LEU A 69 14.99 12.53 19.03
C LEU A 69 15.92 11.51 18.34
N ASN A 70 17.22 11.55 18.67
CA ASN A 70 18.18 10.57 18.17
C ASN A 70 17.83 9.14 18.60
N ALA A 71 17.33 8.96 19.83
CA ALA A 71 16.84 7.66 20.28
C ALA A 71 15.63 7.19 19.45
N GLN A 72 14.74 8.10 19.03
CA GLN A 72 13.56 7.73 18.22
C GLN A 72 13.89 7.31 16.78
N PHE A 73 15.09 7.64 16.29
CA PHE A 73 15.53 7.20 14.97
C PHE A 73 16.11 5.80 14.96
N ASP A 74 16.54 5.28 16.11
CA ASP A 74 17.00 3.90 16.22
C ASP A 74 15.81 2.96 16.46
N PRO A 75 15.49 2.04 15.54
CA PRO A 75 14.37 1.12 15.68
C PRO A 75 14.45 0.20 16.90
N ARG A 76 15.62 0.08 17.54
CA ARG A 76 15.81 -0.67 18.79
C ARG A 76 15.16 0.02 20.01
N ASN A 77 14.90 1.32 19.92
CA ASN A 77 14.38 2.14 21.01
C ASN A 77 12.92 2.58 20.83
N ILE A 78 12.27 2.17 19.74
CA ILE A 78 10.87 2.44 19.46
C ILE A 78 10.07 1.15 19.45
N THR A 79 8.75 1.26 19.58
CA THR A 79 7.85 0.10 19.45
C THR A 79 6.88 0.33 18.29
N LEU A 80 6.62 -0.71 17.51
CA LEU A 80 5.52 -0.79 16.57
C LEU A 80 4.43 -1.73 17.12
N GLU A 81 3.18 -1.44 16.78
CA GLU A 81 2.00 -2.19 17.20
C GLU A 81 2.13 -3.74 17.03
N PRO A 82 2.70 -4.27 15.93
CA PRO A 82 2.97 -5.70 15.75
C PRO A 82 3.71 -6.42 16.89
N GLU A 83 4.56 -5.72 17.63
CA GLU A 83 5.39 -6.33 18.69
C GLU A 83 4.54 -6.79 19.88
N TYR A 84 3.30 -6.30 19.97
CA TYR A 84 2.34 -6.70 21.00
C TYR A 84 1.44 -7.87 20.55
N TYR A 85 1.55 -8.34 19.32
CA TYR A 85 0.68 -9.39 18.77
C TYR A 85 1.26 -10.78 18.99
N GLY A 86 0.45 -11.67 19.60
CA GLY A 86 0.88 -13.05 19.91
C GLY A 86 1.08 -13.96 18.70
N ASP A 87 0.61 -13.56 17.51
CA ASP A 87 0.77 -14.26 16.23
C ASP A 87 1.83 -13.60 15.32
N CYS A 88 2.56 -12.61 15.83
CA CYS A 88 3.70 -12.02 15.13
C CYS A 88 4.89 -12.97 15.16
N ASP A 89 5.47 -13.27 13.99
CA ASP A 89 6.78 -13.93 13.92
C ASP A 89 7.85 -12.88 14.21
N MET A 90 8.25 -12.78 15.48
CA MET A 90 9.20 -11.75 15.93
C MET A 90 10.54 -11.80 15.20
N LYS A 91 11.01 -12.97 14.77
CA LYS A 91 12.26 -13.06 14.00
C LYS A 91 12.10 -12.38 12.65
N ARG A 92 11.04 -12.75 11.92
CA ARG A 92 10.75 -12.14 10.61
C ARG A 92 10.42 -10.67 10.75
N PHE A 93 9.69 -10.28 11.78
CA PHE A 93 9.28 -8.89 12.00
C PHE A 93 10.46 -7.99 12.31
N LEU A 94 11.36 -8.38 13.21
CA LEU A 94 12.53 -7.57 13.57
C LEU A 94 13.48 -7.34 12.40
N GLU A 95 13.51 -8.23 11.39
CA GLU A 95 14.22 -7.98 10.14
C GLU A 95 13.59 -6.85 9.29
N ARG A 96 12.27 -6.62 9.40
CA ARG A 96 11.51 -5.61 8.62
C ARG A 96 11.30 -4.31 9.38
N LYS A 97 11.15 -4.37 10.71
CA LYS A 97 10.87 -3.23 11.60
C LYS A 97 11.72 -1.99 11.29
N PRO A 98 13.05 -2.08 11.09
CA PRO A 98 13.85 -0.90 10.77
C PRO A 98 13.45 -0.20 9.46
N LEU A 99 13.09 -0.98 8.45
CA LEU A 99 12.72 -0.48 7.13
C LEU A 99 11.28 0.05 7.14
N LEU A 100 10.37 -0.60 7.87
CA LEU A 100 9.03 -0.08 8.12
C LEU A 100 9.09 1.26 8.87
N TRP A 101 9.92 1.36 9.92
CA TRP A 101 10.10 2.60 10.64
C TRP A 101 10.69 3.71 9.77
N LEU A 102 11.72 3.38 8.98
CA LEU A 102 12.31 4.30 8.01
C LEU A 102 11.26 4.79 7.01
N TRP A 103 10.40 3.91 6.51
CA TRP A 103 9.30 4.27 5.61
C TRP A 103 8.34 5.27 6.27
N TYR A 104 7.84 4.96 7.47
CA TYR A 104 6.85 5.79 8.14
C TYR A 104 7.40 7.16 8.53
N MET A 105 8.67 7.21 8.96
CA MET A 105 9.32 8.48 9.28
C MET A 105 9.64 9.27 8.01
N PHE A 106 10.09 8.62 6.93
CA PHE A 106 10.26 9.29 5.64
C PHE A 106 8.97 9.98 5.18
N ASP A 107 7.82 9.30 5.28
CA ASP A 107 6.51 9.86 4.92
C ASP A 107 6.11 11.08 5.76
N LYS A 108 6.64 11.20 6.99
CA LYS A 108 6.42 12.34 7.89
C LYS A 108 7.43 13.48 7.70
N SER A 109 8.27 13.40 6.67
CA SER A 109 9.25 14.43 6.32
C SER A 109 8.82 15.24 5.07
N PRO A 110 9.41 16.41 4.80
CA PRO A 110 9.20 17.12 3.54
C PRO A 110 9.52 16.27 2.30
N ALA A 111 10.52 15.38 2.40
CA ALA A 111 10.87 14.45 1.33
C ALA A 111 9.77 13.42 1.04
N GLY A 112 9.07 12.97 2.08
CA GLY A 112 7.95 12.04 1.96
C GLY A 112 6.76 12.60 1.17
N LEU A 113 6.53 13.90 1.28
CA LEU A 113 5.45 14.60 0.58
C LEU A 113 5.78 14.93 -0.87
N ASN A 114 7.06 14.92 -1.26
CA ASN A 114 7.46 15.00 -2.65
C ASN A 114 7.11 13.68 -3.35
N LEU A 115 6.11 13.71 -4.21
CA LEU A 115 5.59 12.50 -4.87
C LEU A 115 6.64 11.81 -5.73
N ASP A 116 7.39 12.55 -6.53
CA ASP A 116 8.40 11.98 -7.44
C ASP A 116 9.46 11.20 -6.64
N PHE A 117 10.09 11.88 -5.67
CA PHE A 117 11.09 11.26 -4.82
C PHE A 117 10.50 10.12 -3.96
N GLY A 118 9.32 10.33 -3.39
CA GLY A 118 8.66 9.37 -2.53
C GLY A 118 8.26 8.08 -3.25
N PHE A 119 7.84 8.15 -4.52
CA PHE A 119 7.54 6.95 -5.32
C PHE A 119 8.78 6.11 -5.54
N LYS A 120 9.90 6.74 -5.93
CA LYS A 120 11.18 6.05 -6.12
C LYS A 120 11.67 5.40 -4.82
N PHE A 121 11.62 6.13 -3.71
CA PHE A 121 12.03 5.65 -2.40
C PHE A 121 11.21 4.44 -1.94
N ARG A 122 9.88 4.56 -1.93
CA ARG A 122 8.97 3.47 -1.50
C ARG A 122 9.10 2.25 -2.40
N ARG A 123 9.25 2.44 -3.72
CA ARG A 123 9.50 1.35 -4.68
C ARG A 123 10.83 0.66 -4.42
N ALA A 124 11.89 1.40 -4.10
CA ALA A 124 13.20 0.83 -3.80
C ALA A 124 13.22 0.03 -2.47
N LEU A 125 12.42 0.45 -1.49
CA LEU A 125 12.38 -0.18 -0.17
C LEU A 125 11.46 -1.42 -0.10
N ALA A 126 10.38 -1.42 -0.90
CA ALA A 126 9.36 -2.48 -0.90
C ALA A 126 9.90 -3.91 -1.02
N PRO A 127 10.89 -4.25 -1.89
CA PRO A 127 11.43 -5.61 -2.00
C PRO A 127 12.10 -6.16 -0.73
N PHE A 128 12.54 -5.28 0.17
CA PHE A 128 13.16 -5.69 1.44
C PHE A 128 12.16 -5.84 2.59
N ILE A 129 10.96 -5.29 2.42
CA ILE A 129 9.87 -5.32 3.40
C ILE A 129 8.87 -6.43 3.04
N PHE A 130 8.40 -6.43 1.80
CA PHE A 130 7.31 -7.30 1.37
C PHE A 130 7.80 -8.70 1.03
N LYS A 131 6.88 -9.68 1.10
CA LYS A 131 7.16 -11.04 0.64
C LYS A 131 7.46 -11.07 -0.86
N LYS A 132 6.70 -10.28 -1.63
CA LYS A 132 6.87 -10.12 -3.07
C LYS A 132 6.31 -8.77 -3.49
N VAL A 133 6.99 -8.09 -4.41
CA VAL A 133 6.48 -6.91 -5.10
C VAL A 133 6.84 -6.98 -6.58
N GLY A 134 5.90 -6.66 -7.45
CA GLY A 134 6.10 -6.62 -8.89
C GLY A 134 6.75 -5.32 -9.36
N LYS A 135 6.81 -5.18 -10.69
CA LYS A 135 7.30 -3.99 -11.38
C LYS A 135 6.36 -2.81 -11.15
N ASN A 136 6.91 -1.62 -11.28
CA ASN A 136 6.17 -0.36 -11.29
C ASN A 136 5.25 -0.11 -10.07
N PHE A 137 5.47 -0.78 -8.94
CA PHE A 137 4.70 -0.52 -7.73
C PHE A 137 4.78 0.96 -7.35
N LYS A 138 3.62 1.57 -7.08
CA LYS A 138 3.49 2.97 -6.72
C LYS A 138 2.73 3.11 -5.42
N CYS A 139 3.33 3.83 -4.49
CA CYS A 139 2.75 4.02 -3.17
C CYS A 139 2.78 5.50 -2.81
N PHE A 140 1.61 6.07 -2.57
CA PHE A 140 1.46 7.42 -2.05
C PHE A 140 1.85 7.48 -0.56
N PRO A 141 2.07 8.67 0.00
CA PRO A 141 2.44 8.81 1.41
C PRO A 141 1.37 8.28 2.37
N PHE A 142 1.80 7.91 3.56
CA PHE A 142 0.97 7.50 4.69
C PHE A 142 0.24 6.17 4.47
N VAL A 143 0.87 5.24 3.75
CA VAL A 143 0.39 3.85 3.67
C VAL A 143 1.05 3.05 4.77
N GLU A 144 0.25 2.27 5.49
CA GLU A 144 0.68 1.48 6.62
C GLU A 144 0.44 -0.03 6.39
N PHE A 145 1.31 -0.84 7.00
CA PHE A 145 1.33 -2.29 6.88
C PHE A 145 1.50 -2.87 8.27
N THR A 146 0.90 -4.02 8.56
CA THR A 146 1.09 -4.64 9.87
C THR A 146 2.47 -5.29 9.98
N PHE A 147 2.80 -6.26 9.14
CA PHE A 147 4.06 -7.00 9.17
C PHE A 147 4.94 -6.76 7.94
N GLY A 148 4.33 -6.53 6.78
CA GLY A 148 4.98 -6.48 5.47
C GLY A 148 5.34 -7.87 4.90
N TYR A 149 5.86 -8.78 5.72
CA TYR A 149 6.40 -10.07 5.26
C TYR A 149 5.36 -11.09 4.78
N ASN A 150 4.06 -10.80 4.87
CA ASN A 150 2.98 -11.64 4.34
C ASN A 150 2.29 -11.02 3.12
N LEU A 151 2.73 -9.83 2.70
CA LEU A 151 2.16 -9.10 1.57
C LEU A 151 2.81 -9.50 0.24
N GLU A 152 1.98 -9.93 -0.71
CA GLU A 152 2.37 -10.22 -2.10
C GLU A 152 1.66 -9.23 -3.05
N ILE A 153 2.45 -8.44 -3.78
CA ILE A 153 1.97 -7.41 -4.72
C ILE A 153 2.39 -7.79 -6.14
N GLY A 154 1.45 -7.67 -7.09
CA GLY A 154 1.67 -7.83 -8.53
C GLY A 154 2.38 -6.65 -9.20
N ASP A 155 2.35 -6.63 -10.53
CA ASP A 155 2.91 -5.54 -11.34
C ASP A 155 1.91 -4.37 -11.45
N ASP A 156 2.42 -3.15 -11.57
CA ASP A 156 1.63 -1.94 -11.83
C ASP A 156 0.51 -1.68 -10.79
N VAL A 157 0.78 -2.04 -9.53
CA VAL A 157 -0.14 -1.81 -8.41
C VAL A 157 0.05 -0.40 -7.83
N VAL A 158 -1.07 0.25 -7.52
CA VAL A 158 -1.08 1.60 -6.93
C VAL A 158 -1.81 1.60 -5.58
N PHE A 159 -1.11 2.01 -4.53
CA PHE A 159 -1.72 2.34 -3.23
C PHE A 159 -1.77 3.85 -3.06
N HIS A 160 -2.97 4.38 -2.86
CA HIS A 160 -3.20 5.80 -2.58
C HIS A 160 -2.97 6.11 -1.10
N ARG A 161 -3.22 7.36 -0.69
CA ARG A 161 -2.89 7.84 0.66
C ARG A 161 -3.73 7.12 1.71
N TRP A 162 -3.16 6.88 2.89
CA TRP A 162 -3.88 6.32 4.04
C TRP A 162 -4.48 4.93 3.79
N VAL A 163 -3.95 4.19 2.83
CA VAL A 163 -4.27 2.76 2.70
C VAL A 163 -3.64 2.03 3.88
N PHE A 164 -4.42 1.15 4.51
CA PHE A 164 -3.94 0.26 5.55
C PHE A 164 -4.09 -1.18 5.11
N ILE A 165 -2.99 -1.93 5.17
CA ILE A 165 -2.98 -3.36 4.87
C ILE A 165 -2.60 -4.12 6.15
N ASP A 166 -3.59 -4.79 6.72
CA ASP A 166 -3.39 -5.77 7.76
C ASP A 166 -2.97 -7.11 7.12
N ASP A 167 -1.66 -7.35 7.08
CA ASP A 167 -1.04 -8.61 6.63
C ASP A 167 -0.62 -9.51 7.81
N ARG A 168 -1.42 -9.58 8.88
CA ARG A 168 -1.24 -10.61 9.92
C ARG A 168 -1.24 -12.02 9.35
N PHE A 169 -1.98 -12.23 8.27
CA PHE A 169 -1.86 -13.38 7.38
C PHE A 169 -1.63 -12.97 5.93
N THR A 170 -1.65 -13.94 5.02
CA THR A 170 -1.37 -13.70 3.61
C THR A 170 -2.38 -12.73 2.99
N VAL A 171 -1.87 -11.60 2.48
CA VAL A 171 -2.62 -10.66 1.64
C VAL A 171 -1.99 -10.66 0.25
N LYS A 172 -2.80 -10.94 -0.78
CA LYS A 172 -2.36 -10.93 -2.19
C LYS A 172 -3.11 -9.89 -2.98
N ILE A 173 -2.37 -9.07 -3.71
CA ILE A 173 -2.92 -8.02 -4.58
C ILE A 173 -2.39 -8.25 -5.99
N GLY A 174 -3.31 -8.55 -6.92
CA GLY A 174 -3.00 -8.84 -8.32
C GLY A 174 -2.52 -7.61 -9.09
N SER A 175 -2.04 -7.83 -10.31
CA SER A 175 -1.46 -6.78 -11.16
C SER A 175 -2.51 -5.77 -11.62
N HIS A 176 -2.08 -4.55 -11.92
CA HIS A 176 -2.92 -3.43 -12.40
C HIS A 176 -4.07 -3.07 -11.45
N THR A 177 -3.94 -3.43 -10.17
CA THR A 177 -4.93 -3.14 -9.13
C THR A 177 -4.61 -1.82 -8.44
N SER A 178 -5.66 -1.06 -8.12
CA SER A 178 -5.54 0.22 -7.44
C SER A 178 -6.42 0.24 -6.20
N LEU A 179 -5.80 0.61 -5.07
CA LEU A 179 -6.46 0.86 -3.80
C LEU A 179 -6.48 2.36 -3.55
N SER A 180 -7.66 2.97 -3.63
CA SER A 180 -7.85 4.41 -3.43
C SER A 180 -7.68 4.82 -1.97
N ASP A 181 -7.75 6.13 -1.72
CA ASP A 181 -7.46 6.69 -0.41
C ASP A 181 -8.34 6.07 0.70
N TYR A 182 -7.74 5.84 1.87
CA TYR A 182 -8.41 5.26 3.05
C TYR A 182 -8.99 3.85 2.88
N VAL A 183 -8.52 3.08 1.89
CA VAL A 183 -8.89 1.68 1.78
C VAL A 183 -8.24 0.88 2.91
N ASN A 184 -9.02 0.02 3.56
CA ASN A 184 -8.53 -0.90 4.59
C ASN A 184 -8.69 -2.34 4.09
N VAL A 185 -7.63 -3.15 4.18
CA VAL A 185 -7.64 -4.57 3.83
C VAL A 185 -7.21 -5.38 5.04
N TYR A 186 -8.06 -6.28 5.50
CA TYR A 186 -7.81 -7.13 6.67
C TYR A 186 -7.51 -8.57 6.28
N SER A 187 -6.70 -9.24 7.08
CA SER A 187 -6.41 -10.68 7.00
C SER A 187 -6.57 -11.39 8.35
N HIS A 188 -6.98 -10.68 9.41
CA HIS A 188 -7.39 -11.29 10.67
C HIS A 188 -8.79 -10.86 11.13
N THR A 189 -9.38 -11.67 12.00
CA THR A 189 -10.59 -11.34 12.77
C THR A 189 -10.51 -11.98 14.15
N HIS A 190 -11.30 -11.46 15.10
CA HIS A 190 -11.46 -12.04 16.43
C HIS A 190 -12.72 -12.89 16.52
N ASP A 191 -12.70 -13.92 17.38
CA ASP A 191 -13.92 -14.62 17.78
C ASP A 191 -14.86 -13.66 18.51
N ILE A 192 -16.16 -13.81 18.25
CA ILE A 192 -17.20 -12.91 18.77
C ILE A 192 -17.43 -13.07 20.28
N ASN A 193 -17.08 -14.21 20.86
CA ASN A 193 -17.29 -14.51 22.29
C ASN A 193 -16.01 -14.33 23.09
N CYS A 194 -14.84 -14.58 22.49
CA CYS A 194 -13.56 -14.47 23.15
C CYS A 194 -12.51 -13.80 22.25
N ARG A 195 -12.24 -12.51 22.53
CA ARG A 195 -11.25 -11.68 21.81
C ARG A 195 -9.83 -12.26 21.77
N TYR A 196 -9.48 -13.24 22.59
CA TYR A 196 -8.16 -13.88 22.56
C TYR A 196 -8.01 -14.90 21.43
N TYR A 197 -9.10 -15.40 20.87
CA TYR A 197 -9.05 -16.26 19.69
C TYR A 197 -9.01 -15.40 18.43
N VAL A 198 -7.87 -15.45 17.75
CA VAL A 198 -7.61 -14.75 16.49
C VAL A 198 -7.67 -15.77 15.35
N SER A 199 -8.44 -15.45 14.31
CA SER A 199 -8.47 -16.22 13.06
C SER A 199 -7.76 -15.44 11.97
N ASN A 200 -6.69 -16.04 11.45
CA ASN A 200 -5.86 -15.52 10.37
C ASN A 200 -6.28 -16.18 9.05
N LEU A 201 -6.76 -15.37 8.10
CA LEU A 201 -7.42 -15.82 6.87
C LEU A 201 -6.78 -15.16 5.65
N PRO A 202 -6.57 -15.90 4.55
CA PRO A 202 -5.98 -15.32 3.34
C PRO A 202 -6.98 -14.37 2.68
N THR A 203 -6.54 -13.14 2.43
CA THR A 203 -7.33 -12.13 1.70
C THR A 203 -6.71 -11.88 0.33
N VAL A 204 -7.52 -11.96 -0.72
CA VAL A 204 -7.04 -11.88 -2.10
C VAL A 204 -7.82 -10.81 -2.84
N ILE A 205 -7.10 -9.88 -3.46
CA ILE A 205 -7.62 -8.95 -4.45
C ILE A 205 -7.01 -9.32 -5.79
N GLY A 206 -7.85 -9.64 -6.77
CA GLY A 206 -7.45 -10.11 -8.09
C GLY A 206 -6.77 -9.04 -8.94
N ASN A 207 -6.58 -9.36 -10.22
CA ASN A 207 -6.00 -8.45 -11.20
C ASN A 207 -7.01 -7.38 -11.65
N ASN A 208 -6.51 -6.23 -12.08
CA ASN A 208 -7.31 -5.11 -12.63
C ASN A 208 -8.45 -4.67 -11.70
N CYS A 209 -8.31 -4.86 -10.39
CA CYS A 209 -9.33 -4.52 -9.42
C CYS A 209 -9.26 -3.03 -9.06
N ARG A 210 -10.42 -2.45 -8.75
CA ARG A 210 -10.53 -1.08 -8.24
C ARG A 210 -11.23 -1.11 -6.89
N VAL A 211 -10.48 -0.88 -5.82
CA VAL A 211 -11.03 -0.73 -4.48
C VAL A 211 -11.01 0.76 -4.17
N THR A 212 -12.19 1.37 -4.09
CA THR A 212 -12.31 2.83 -4.13
C THR A 212 -12.43 3.45 -2.74
N TYR A 213 -12.47 4.78 -2.68
CA TYR A 213 -12.30 5.59 -1.47
C TYR A 213 -13.04 5.06 -0.24
N HIS A 214 -12.35 4.98 0.89
CA HIS A 214 -12.91 4.55 2.19
C HIS A 214 -13.55 3.15 2.21
N SER A 215 -13.24 2.29 1.23
CA SER A 215 -13.76 0.92 1.23
C SER A 215 -12.99 0.02 2.18
N THR A 216 -13.64 -1.05 2.66
CA THR A 216 -13.04 -2.04 3.54
C THR A 216 -13.20 -3.44 2.97
N VAL A 217 -12.12 -4.20 2.94
CA VAL A 217 -12.07 -5.61 2.53
C VAL A 217 -11.82 -6.45 3.77
N LEU A 218 -12.80 -7.26 4.19
CA LEU A 218 -12.69 -8.08 5.40
C LEU A 218 -11.82 -9.32 5.19
N ALA A 219 -11.27 -9.81 6.29
CA ALA A 219 -10.44 -11.01 6.34
C ALA A 219 -11.10 -12.23 5.68
N GLY A 220 -10.32 -12.97 4.89
CA GLY A 220 -10.78 -14.19 4.24
C GLY A 220 -11.61 -13.96 2.97
N THR A 221 -11.77 -12.72 2.52
CA THR A 221 -12.51 -12.42 1.29
C THR A 221 -11.60 -12.52 0.06
N LYS A 222 -12.20 -12.94 -1.07
CA LYS A 222 -11.56 -12.95 -2.38
C LYS A 222 -12.31 -12.06 -3.35
N MET A 223 -11.71 -10.95 -3.74
CA MET A 223 -12.20 -10.09 -4.81
C MET A 223 -11.65 -10.61 -6.14
N ALA A 224 -12.53 -11.14 -6.99
CA ALA A 224 -12.19 -11.68 -8.29
C ALA A 224 -11.71 -10.60 -9.27
N ASP A 225 -10.99 -11.03 -10.30
CA ASP A 225 -10.42 -10.17 -11.34
C ASP A 225 -11.44 -9.20 -11.95
N ASN A 226 -10.93 -8.03 -12.35
CA ASN A 226 -11.68 -6.93 -12.95
C ASN A 226 -12.82 -6.38 -12.09
N SER A 227 -12.96 -6.80 -10.82
CA SER A 227 -14.03 -6.30 -9.95
C SER A 227 -13.80 -4.86 -9.51
N MET A 228 -14.89 -4.18 -9.15
CA MET A 228 -14.84 -2.87 -8.50
C MET A 228 -15.60 -2.91 -7.17
N LEU A 229 -14.97 -2.42 -6.11
CA LEU A 229 -15.62 -2.09 -4.85
C LEU A 229 -15.78 -0.56 -4.79
N GLY A 230 -17.02 -0.10 -4.93
CA GLY A 230 -17.38 1.31 -4.91
C GLY A 230 -17.18 1.94 -3.52
N ALA A 231 -17.16 3.27 -3.48
CA ALA A 231 -16.71 4.02 -2.32
C ALA A 231 -17.55 3.69 -1.08
N LEU A 232 -16.91 3.68 0.09
CA LEU A 232 -17.52 3.24 1.36
C LEU A 232 -18.06 1.80 1.32
N GLY A 233 -17.61 0.98 0.37
CA GLY A 233 -18.05 -0.41 0.24
C GLY A 233 -17.43 -1.30 1.32
N LEU A 234 -18.24 -2.13 1.97
CA LEU A 234 -17.77 -3.15 2.92
C LEU A 234 -17.84 -4.54 2.29
N LEU A 235 -16.73 -5.05 1.78
CA LEU A 235 -16.67 -6.38 1.18
C LEU A 235 -16.57 -7.45 2.27
N THR A 236 -17.63 -8.24 2.41
CA THR A 236 -17.74 -9.31 3.42
C THR A 236 -17.77 -10.71 2.83
N ARG A 237 -17.79 -10.84 1.49
CA ARG A 237 -17.92 -12.12 0.76
C ARG A 237 -17.13 -12.05 -0.54
N GLU A 238 -16.87 -13.21 -1.14
CA GLU A 238 -16.21 -13.28 -2.44
C GLU A 238 -17.02 -12.58 -3.54
N THR A 239 -16.33 -11.94 -4.49
CA THR A 239 -16.96 -11.33 -5.66
C THR A 239 -16.97 -12.28 -6.86
N ARG A 240 -17.86 -12.02 -7.81
CA ARG A 240 -17.76 -12.56 -9.17
C ARG A 240 -16.84 -11.66 -10.00
N PRO A 241 -16.11 -12.20 -10.99
CA PRO A 241 -15.30 -11.38 -11.88
C PRO A 241 -16.17 -10.37 -12.63
N ASP A 242 -15.53 -9.33 -13.17
CA ASP A 242 -16.16 -8.35 -14.07
C ASP A 242 -17.40 -7.67 -13.46
N SER A 243 -17.44 -7.47 -12.14
CA SER A 243 -18.63 -7.02 -11.43
C SER A 243 -18.35 -5.82 -10.54
N VAL A 244 -19.37 -4.97 -10.36
CA VAL A 244 -19.34 -3.79 -9.47
C VAL A 244 -20.14 -4.10 -8.20
N TYR A 245 -19.51 -3.87 -7.06
CA TYR A 245 -20.07 -4.05 -5.72
C TYR A 245 -20.08 -2.72 -4.97
N VAL A 246 -21.19 -2.40 -4.30
CA VAL A 246 -21.34 -1.17 -3.51
C VAL A 246 -22.16 -1.41 -2.24
N GLY A 247 -22.00 -0.53 -1.25
CA GLY A 247 -22.81 -0.52 -0.03
C GLY A 247 -22.20 -1.26 1.16
N ILE A 248 -22.94 -1.28 2.27
CA ILE A 248 -22.55 -1.88 3.56
C ILE A 248 -23.69 -2.81 4.03
N PRO A 249 -23.50 -4.15 3.99
CA PRO A 249 -22.44 -4.86 3.29
C PRO A 249 -22.55 -4.70 1.77
N ALA A 250 -21.43 -4.83 1.07
CA ALA A 250 -21.36 -4.62 -0.36
C ALA A 250 -22.15 -5.70 -1.14
N LYS A 251 -23.00 -5.26 -2.07
CA LYS A 251 -23.78 -6.12 -2.94
C LYS A 251 -23.45 -5.82 -4.40
N LYS A 252 -23.49 -6.86 -5.24
CA LYS A 252 -23.36 -6.69 -6.69
C LYS A 252 -24.50 -5.82 -7.21
N VAL A 253 -24.17 -4.76 -7.94
CA VAL A 253 -25.16 -3.85 -8.55
C VAL A 253 -25.10 -3.84 -10.07
N LYS A 254 -23.97 -4.25 -10.66
CA LYS A 254 -23.76 -4.19 -12.11
C LYS A 254 -22.67 -5.16 -12.58
N ASP A 255 -22.83 -5.68 -13.78
CA ASP A 255 -21.75 -6.29 -14.56
C ASP A 255 -21.02 -5.22 -15.38
N LYS A 256 -19.69 -5.28 -15.39
CA LYS A 256 -18.86 -4.43 -16.24
C LYS A 256 -18.99 -4.90 -17.69
N ASP A 257 -18.97 -3.95 -18.62
CA ASP A 257 -18.95 -4.27 -20.05
C ASP A 257 -17.52 -4.68 -20.45
N PRO A 258 -17.29 -5.91 -20.91
CA PRO A 258 -15.96 -6.39 -21.29
C PRO A 258 -15.29 -5.56 -22.39
N ARG A 259 -16.08 -4.85 -23.21
CA ARG A 259 -15.57 -3.97 -24.28
C ARG A 259 -14.91 -2.70 -23.74
N HIS A 260 -15.21 -2.32 -22.50
CA HIS A 260 -14.71 -1.11 -21.85
C HIS A 260 -13.65 -1.42 -20.76
N HIS A 261 -13.06 -2.61 -20.77
CA HIS A 261 -11.95 -2.93 -19.88
C HIS A 261 -10.67 -2.29 -20.39
N CYS A 262 -10.00 -1.50 -19.55
CA CYS A 262 -8.62 -1.06 -19.80
C CYS A 262 -7.73 -2.31 -19.92
N ARG A 263 -6.99 -2.40 -21.02
CA ARG A 263 -5.98 -3.44 -21.28
C ARG A 263 -4.58 -2.85 -21.09
N PRO A 264 -3.60 -3.67 -20.69
CA PRO A 264 -2.20 -3.23 -20.66
C PRO A 264 -1.77 -2.65 -22.01
N GLY A 265 -1.31 -1.41 -22.01
CA GLY A 265 -0.88 -0.68 -23.21
C GLY A 265 -1.96 0.20 -23.86
N ASP A 266 -3.21 0.21 -23.38
CA ASP A 266 -4.26 1.12 -23.86
C ASP A 266 -3.94 2.59 -23.52
N HIS A 267 -3.01 2.81 -22.59
CA HIS A 267 -2.53 4.13 -22.21
C HIS A 267 -0.99 4.17 -22.39
N PRO A 268 -0.45 5.03 -23.27
CA PRO A 268 0.99 5.15 -23.46
C PRO A 268 1.73 5.61 -22.20
N ASP A 269 1.01 6.19 -21.23
CA ASP A 269 1.51 6.61 -19.91
C ASP A 269 1.26 5.56 -18.80
N GLU A 270 0.82 4.34 -19.13
CA GLU A 270 0.65 3.24 -18.14
C GLU A 270 1.98 2.73 -17.58
N THR A 271 3.11 3.09 -18.19
CA THR A 271 4.39 3.11 -17.48
C THR A 271 4.33 4.25 -16.48
N ILE A 272 3.65 3.97 -15.37
CA ILE A 272 3.52 4.88 -14.25
C ILE A 272 4.95 5.16 -13.75
N THR A 273 5.45 6.37 -14.03
CA THR A 273 6.72 6.88 -13.50
C THR A 273 6.87 6.54 -12.02
#